data_AF-A0A8C4K0W4-F1
#
_entry.id   AF-A0A8C4K0W4-F1
#
_cell.length_a   1.000
_cell.length_b   1.000
_cell.length_c   1.000
_cell.angle_alpha   90.00
_cell.angle_beta   90.00
_cell.angle_gamma   90.00
#
_symmetry.space_group_name_H-M   'P 1'
#
loop_
_entity.id
_entity.type
_entity.pdbx_description
1 polymer ?
#
loop_
_entity_poly.entity_id
_entity_poly.type
_entity_poly.pdbx_seq_one_letter_code
_entity_poly.pdbx_strand_id
1 'polypeptide(L)'
;SLILLPLFVVLESEQSAEETPSNFDPVVIASRLRSIGDECNIDFENSSQVVAEVLKGKIEKFEAAVDSLSRRWSNQNPELCYERAFLTISVKLAMCIAKKVPAVVHHIPLVELINGNSRVRSYIESCGGWENLDN
;
A
#
# COMPACT_ATOMS: atom_id res chain seq x y z
N SER A 1 -4.65 -18.19 -12.28
CA SER A 1 -4.46 -16.73 -12.10
C SER A 1 -3.09 -16.45 -11.51
N LEU A 2 -2.09 -16.19 -12.35
CA LEU A 2 -0.65 -16.15 -12.02
C LEU A 2 -0.11 -14.73 -11.75
N ILE A 3 -0.98 -13.72 -11.63
CA ILE A 3 -0.60 -12.29 -11.52
C ILE A 3 -0.32 -11.89 -10.05
N LEU A 4 -0.56 -12.77 -9.07
CA LEU A 4 -0.51 -12.44 -7.64
C LEU A 4 0.79 -12.82 -6.92
N LEU A 5 1.60 -13.73 -7.48
CA LEU A 5 2.91 -14.11 -6.93
C LEU A 5 3.90 -12.96 -6.75
N PRO A 6 3.98 -11.95 -7.65
CA PRO A 6 5.03 -10.95 -7.53
C PRO A 6 4.83 -9.94 -6.39
N LEU A 7 3.62 -9.82 -5.83
CA LEU A 7 3.38 -9.04 -4.61
C LEU A 7 3.93 -9.75 -3.35
N PHE A 8 4.06 -11.08 -3.38
CA PHE A 8 4.56 -11.88 -2.24
C PHE A 8 6.08 -11.75 -2.04
N VAL A 9 6.83 -11.46 -3.10
CA VAL A 9 8.30 -11.33 -3.04
C VAL A 9 8.74 -10.01 -2.40
N VAL A 10 7.88 -8.99 -2.39
CA VAL A 10 8.21 -7.61 -1.95
C VAL A 10 8.55 -7.53 -0.45
N LEU A 11 8.14 -8.50 0.37
CA LEU A 11 8.40 -8.46 1.80
C LEU A 11 9.63 -9.29 2.23
N GLU A 12 10.36 -9.89 1.29
CA GLU A 12 11.54 -10.73 1.58
C GLU A 12 12.89 -10.00 1.44
N SER A 13 12.96 -8.68 1.24
CA SER A 13 14.26 -8.00 1.06
C SER A 13 14.40 -6.75 1.94
N GLU A 14 14.93 -6.93 3.15
CA GLU A 14 16.35 -6.66 3.46
C GLU A 14 16.59 -6.91 4.96
N GLN A 15 17.31 -7.99 5.26
CA GLN A 15 17.77 -8.32 6.60
C GLN A 15 19.17 -7.73 6.78
N SER A 16 19.31 -6.66 7.58
CA SER A 16 20.62 -6.29 8.13
C SER A 16 20.51 -5.60 9.49
N ALA A 17 21.06 -6.32 10.47
CA ALA A 17 21.60 -5.91 11.77
C ALA A 17 20.67 -5.30 12.84
N GLU A 18 20.35 -6.18 13.80
CA GLU A 18 20.23 -5.93 15.24
C GLU A 18 19.09 -5.04 15.73
N GLU A 19 17.92 -5.66 16.01
CA GLU A 19 17.07 -5.41 17.20
C GLU A 19 15.81 -6.31 17.16
N THR A 20 15.77 -7.35 18.02
CA THR A 20 14.66 -8.29 18.29
C THR A 20 14.00 -9.00 17.09
N PRO A 21 13.85 -10.35 17.09
CA PRO A 21 13.10 -11.04 16.05
C PRO A 21 11.61 -10.73 16.26
N SER A 22 11.17 -9.60 15.74
CA SER A 22 9.75 -9.42 15.52
C SER A 22 9.33 -10.48 14.52
N ASN A 23 8.40 -11.33 14.93
CA ASN A 23 7.86 -12.46 14.20
C ASN A 23 6.94 -11.98 13.07
N PHE A 24 7.47 -11.12 12.20
CA PHE A 24 6.75 -10.56 11.08
C PHE A 24 6.65 -11.61 9.98
N ASP A 25 5.44 -12.16 9.78
CA ASP A 25 5.17 -13.01 8.62
C ASP A 25 4.77 -12.12 7.42
N PRO A 26 5.63 -12.02 6.39
CA PRO A 26 5.33 -11.24 5.20
C PRO A 26 4.04 -11.67 4.49
N VAL A 27 3.71 -12.96 4.53
CA VAL A 27 2.50 -13.51 3.93
C VAL A 27 1.26 -12.98 4.64
N VAL A 28 1.31 -12.84 5.97
CA VAL A 28 0.20 -12.31 6.77
C VAL A 28 -0.04 -10.84 6.46
N ILE A 29 1.00 -10.02 6.43
CA ILE A 29 0.88 -8.58 6.10
C ILE A 29 0.32 -8.40 4.68
N ALA A 30 0.84 -9.15 3.70
CA ALA A 30 0.34 -9.10 2.33
C ALA A 30 -1.13 -9.52 2.23
N SER A 31 -1.53 -10.54 2.99
CA SER A 31 -2.93 -10.99 3.05
C SER A 31 -3.84 -9.93 3.65
N ARG A 32 -3.44 -9.27 4.73
CA ARG A 32 -4.21 -8.18 5.36
C ARG A 32 -4.35 -6.98 4.44
N LEU A 33 -3.24 -6.53 3.84
CA LEU A 33 -3.27 -5.44 2.87
C LEU A 33 -4.20 -5.77 1.70
N ARG A 34 -4.16 -7.01 1.21
CA ARG A 34 -5.09 -7.48 0.17
C ARG A 34 -6.55 -7.35 0.61
N SER A 35 -6.91 -7.84 1.79
CA SER A 35 -8.28 -7.70 2.32
C SER A 35 -8.72 -6.24 2.38
N ILE A 36 -7.87 -5.36 2.93
CA ILE A 36 -8.12 -3.91 3.02
C ILE A 36 -8.31 -3.29 1.62
N GLY A 37 -7.52 -3.70 0.63
CA GLY A 37 -7.64 -3.25 -0.75
C GLY A 37 -8.86 -3.79 -1.50
N ASP A 38 -9.30 -5.01 -1.17
CA ASP A 38 -10.45 -5.66 -1.80
C ASP A 38 -11.78 -5.05 -1.33
N GLU A 39 -11.85 -4.56 -0.08
CA GLU A 39 -13.00 -3.79 0.45
C GLU A 39 -13.18 -2.42 -0.25
N CYS A 40 -12.13 -1.90 -0.89
CA CYS A 40 -12.17 -0.63 -1.60
C CYS A 40 -12.91 -0.74 -2.94
N ASN A 41 -14.10 -0.14 -3.04
CA ASN A 41 -14.84 -0.01 -4.29
C ASN A 41 -14.52 1.27 -5.09
N ILE A 42 -13.42 1.98 -4.78
CA ILE A 42 -13.01 3.13 -5.60
C ILE A 42 -12.57 2.62 -6.97
N ASP A 43 -13.23 3.11 -8.01
CA ASP A 43 -12.79 2.92 -9.37
C ASP A 43 -11.68 3.91 -9.70
N PHE A 44 -10.49 3.37 -9.99
CA PHE A 44 -9.35 4.14 -10.48
C PHE A 44 -9.38 4.19 -12.00
N GLU A 45 -10.54 4.50 -12.59
CA GLU A 45 -10.80 4.51 -14.03
C GLU A 45 -9.75 5.37 -14.78
N ASN A 46 -9.24 6.42 -14.12
CA ASN A 46 -8.19 7.32 -14.62
C ASN A 46 -6.78 7.07 -14.02
N SER A 47 -6.51 5.88 -13.51
CA SER A 47 -5.17 5.47 -13.05
C SER A 47 -4.10 5.53 -14.15
N SER A 48 -4.47 5.65 -15.43
CA SER A 48 -3.56 5.66 -16.57
C SER A 48 -2.44 6.69 -16.44
N GLN A 49 -2.74 7.89 -15.95
CA GLN A 49 -1.73 8.94 -15.77
C GLN A 49 -0.77 8.61 -14.63
N VAL A 50 -1.29 8.16 -13.49
CA VAL A 50 -0.47 7.78 -12.32
C VAL A 50 0.41 6.58 -12.67
N VAL A 51 -0.16 5.56 -13.34
CA VAL A 51 0.56 4.40 -13.86
C VAL A 51 1.69 4.87 -14.79
N ALA A 52 1.40 5.72 -15.78
CA ALA A 52 2.40 6.18 -16.73
C ALA A 52 3.56 6.95 -16.09
N GLU A 53 3.31 7.71 -15.03
CA GLU A 53 4.37 8.43 -14.31
C GLU A 53 5.19 7.50 -13.40
N VAL A 54 4.55 6.54 -12.71
CA VAL A 54 5.27 5.50 -11.95
C VAL A 54 6.17 4.67 -12.86
N LEU A 55 5.72 4.33 -14.06
CA LEU A 55 6.54 3.63 -15.07
C LEU A 55 7.75 4.44 -15.53
N LYS A 56 7.71 5.77 -15.41
CA LYS A 56 8.86 6.66 -15.68
C LYS A 56 9.79 6.81 -14.48
N GLY A 57 9.59 6.02 -13.42
CA GLY A 57 10.37 6.08 -12.18
C GLY A 57 9.97 7.18 -11.21
N LYS A 58 8.82 7.84 -11.44
CA LYS A 58 8.35 8.95 -10.60
C LYS A 58 7.50 8.47 -9.44
N ILE A 59 8.14 7.85 -8.47
CA ILE A 59 7.50 7.30 -7.27
C ILE A 59 6.82 8.42 -6.45
N GLU A 60 7.34 9.65 -6.48
CA GLU A 60 6.72 10.81 -5.81
C GLU A 60 5.32 11.14 -6.36
N LYS A 61 5.03 10.76 -7.62
CA LYS A 61 3.69 10.91 -8.21
C LYS A 61 2.71 9.88 -7.67
N PHE A 62 3.19 8.71 -7.29
CA PHE A 62 2.39 7.72 -6.57
C PHE A 62 1.97 8.27 -5.21
N GLU A 63 2.92 8.73 -4.40
CA GLU A 63 2.65 9.27 -3.07
C GLU A 63 1.67 10.45 -3.10
N ALA A 64 1.88 11.39 -4.02
CA ALA A 64 0.99 12.55 -4.18
C ALA A 64 -0.43 12.14 -4.61
N ALA A 65 -0.56 11.11 -5.48
CA ALA A 65 -1.86 10.59 -5.88
C ALA A 65 -2.56 9.90 -4.71
N VAL A 66 -1.83 9.10 -3.91
CA VAL A 66 -2.36 8.45 -2.71
C VAL A 66 -2.86 9.51 -1.73
N ASP A 67 -2.03 10.47 -1.29
CA ASP A 67 -2.42 11.51 -0.33
C ASP A 67 -3.66 12.28 -0.79
N SER A 68 -3.68 12.72 -2.05
CA SER A 68 -4.82 13.46 -2.62
C SER A 68 -6.11 12.63 -2.62
N LEU A 69 -6.05 11.36 -3.02
CA LEU A 69 -7.22 10.49 -3.05
C LEU A 69 -7.68 10.13 -1.65
N SER A 70 -6.76 9.92 -0.72
CA SER A 70 -7.08 9.58 0.67
C SER A 70 -7.78 10.70 1.38
N ARG A 71 -7.32 11.95 1.23
CA ARG A 71 -8.04 13.13 1.74
C ARG A 71 -9.43 13.24 1.14
N ARG A 72 -9.55 13.07 -0.19
CA ARG A 72 -10.85 13.15 -0.86
C ARG A 72 -11.80 12.08 -0.34
N TRP A 73 -11.33 10.85 -0.20
CA TRP A 73 -12.18 9.73 0.19
C TRP A 73 -12.60 9.80 1.66
N SER A 74 -11.68 10.15 2.57
CA SER A 74 -12.01 10.37 3.98
C SER A 74 -12.98 11.54 4.17
N ASN A 75 -12.84 12.61 3.38
CA ASN A 75 -13.78 13.74 3.42
C ASN A 75 -15.19 13.36 2.94
N GLN A 76 -15.30 12.39 2.03
CA GLN A 76 -16.57 11.87 1.53
C GLN A 76 -17.18 10.78 2.42
N ASN A 77 -16.38 10.16 3.29
CA ASN A 77 -16.78 9.05 4.16
C ASN A 77 -16.36 9.38 5.59
N PRO A 78 -17.21 10.08 6.37
CA PRO A 78 -16.84 10.60 7.69
C PRO A 78 -16.44 9.52 8.72
N GLU A 79 -16.95 8.30 8.53
CA GLU A 79 -16.61 7.11 9.34
C GLU A 79 -15.19 6.58 9.04
N LEU A 80 -14.60 6.96 7.91
CA LEU A 80 -13.29 6.49 7.45
C LEU A 80 -12.22 7.54 7.76
N CYS A 81 -11.36 7.23 8.73
CA CYS A 81 -10.20 8.07 9.01
C CYS A 81 -9.23 8.11 7.81
N TYR A 82 -8.46 9.19 7.74
CA TYR A 82 -7.48 9.41 6.67
C TYR A 82 -6.46 8.27 6.57
N GLU A 83 -6.02 7.72 7.70
CA GLU A 83 -5.00 6.68 7.78
C GLU A 83 -5.48 5.37 7.15
N ARG A 84 -6.72 4.97 7.44
CA ARG A 84 -7.35 3.82 6.77
C ARG A 84 -7.55 4.10 5.27
N ALA A 85 -8.05 5.28 4.91
CA ALA A 85 -8.17 5.67 3.50
C ALA A 85 -6.82 5.64 2.76
N PHE A 86 -5.73 6.02 3.43
CA PHE A 86 -4.37 5.99 2.89
C PHE A 86 -3.87 4.58 2.64
N LEU A 87 -3.98 3.70 3.63
CA LEU A 87 -3.60 2.29 3.49
C LEU A 87 -4.36 1.63 2.33
N THR A 88 -5.68 1.82 2.31
CA THR A 88 -6.55 1.23 1.31
C THR A 88 -6.25 1.73 -0.10
N ILE A 89 -6.08 3.04 -0.30
CA ILE A 89 -5.77 3.61 -1.62
C ILE A 89 -4.38 3.21 -2.09
N SER A 90 -3.40 3.17 -1.19
CA SER A 90 -2.03 2.72 -1.50
C SER A 90 -2.04 1.30 -2.09
N VAL A 91 -2.72 0.37 -1.42
CA VAL A 91 -2.82 -1.02 -1.89
C VAL A 91 -3.60 -1.10 -3.20
N LYS A 92 -4.76 -0.44 -3.30
CA LYS A 92 -5.62 -0.51 -4.49
C LYS A 92 -4.91 0.06 -5.72
N LEU A 93 -4.22 1.18 -5.58
CA LEU A 93 -3.46 1.80 -6.66
C LEU A 93 -2.28 0.93 -7.08
N ALA A 94 -1.53 0.36 -6.13
CA ALA A 94 -0.45 -0.58 -6.42
C ALA A 94 -0.98 -1.82 -7.17
N MET A 95 -2.12 -2.39 -6.76
CA MET A 95 -2.77 -3.49 -7.47
C MET A 95 -3.23 -3.10 -8.88
N CYS A 96 -3.77 -1.89 -9.07
CA CYS A 96 -4.13 -1.37 -10.39
C CYS A 96 -2.91 -1.24 -11.32
N ILE A 97 -1.78 -0.76 -10.80
CA ILE A 97 -0.51 -0.69 -11.53
C ILE A 97 -0.01 -2.10 -11.88
N ALA A 98 -0.03 -3.02 -10.91
CA ALA A 98 0.35 -4.43 -11.10
C ALA A 98 -0.42 -5.12 -12.22
N LYS A 99 -1.74 -4.88 -12.28
CA LYS A 99 -2.61 -5.44 -13.33
C LYS A 99 -2.27 -4.91 -14.72
N LYS A 100 -1.94 -3.62 -14.82
CA LYS A 100 -1.63 -2.97 -16.10
C LYS A 100 -0.21 -3.23 -16.58
N VAL A 101 0.74 -3.28 -15.65
CA VAL A 101 2.15 -3.56 -15.93
C VAL A 101 2.71 -4.49 -14.86
N PRO A 102 2.58 -5.82 -15.04
CA PRO A 102 3.05 -6.81 -14.07
C PRO A 102 4.55 -6.69 -13.75
N ALA A 103 5.34 -6.19 -14.69
CA ALA A 103 6.79 -6.05 -14.56
C ALA A 103 7.24 -5.00 -13.53
N VAL A 104 6.41 -4.02 -13.17
CA VAL A 104 6.80 -2.95 -12.23
C VAL A 104 6.34 -3.16 -10.80
N VAL A 105 5.56 -4.21 -10.54
CA VAL A 105 5.03 -4.43 -9.19
C VAL A 105 6.13 -4.75 -8.17
N HIS A 106 7.24 -5.33 -8.64
CA HIS A 106 8.43 -5.60 -7.81
C HIS A 106 9.21 -4.35 -7.42
N HIS A 107 8.94 -3.21 -8.05
CA HIS A 107 9.73 -1.98 -7.88
C HIS A 107 9.01 -0.90 -7.08
N ILE A 108 7.80 -1.17 -6.57
CA ILE A 108 7.10 -0.23 -5.69
C ILE A 108 7.39 -0.68 -4.24
N PRO A 109 8.28 0.01 -3.50
CA PRO A 109 8.56 -0.31 -2.10
C PRO A 109 7.39 0.14 -1.22
N LEU A 110 6.23 -0.50 -1.37
CA LEU A 110 4.95 -0.01 -0.87
C LEU A 110 4.94 0.21 0.65
N VAL A 111 5.60 -0.67 1.40
CA VAL A 111 5.73 -0.55 2.85
C VAL A 111 6.57 0.68 3.24
N GLU A 112 7.69 0.93 2.55
CA GLU A 112 8.52 2.11 2.77
C GLU A 112 7.75 3.39 2.47
N LEU A 113 7.00 3.42 1.35
CA LEU A 113 6.17 4.57 0.96
C LEU A 113 5.09 4.84 2.00
N ILE A 114 4.45 3.80 2.53
CA ILE A 114 3.46 3.95 3.58
C ILE A 114 4.12 4.47 4.88
N ASN A 115 5.25 3.90 5.28
CA ASN A 115 5.99 4.31 6.47
C ASN A 115 6.60 5.72 6.35
N GLY A 116 6.80 6.21 5.11
CA GLY A 116 7.19 7.59 4.83
C GLY A 116 6.15 8.62 5.29
N ASN A 117 4.87 8.23 5.40
CA ASN A 117 3.83 9.06 6.00
C ASN A 117 3.82 8.89 7.52
N SER A 118 4.38 9.87 8.24
CA SER A 118 4.51 9.82 9.72
C SER A 118 3.19 9.59 10.45
N ARG A 119 2.08 10.14 9.95
CA ARG A 119 0.74 9.97 10.53
C ARG A 119 0.26 8.52 10.39
N VAL A 120 0.45 7.93 9.21
CA VAL A 120 0.03 6.55 8.93
C VAL A 120 0.92 5.55 9.67
N ARG A 121 2.23 5.81 9.73
CA ARG A 121 3.16 5.02 10.54
C ARG A 121 2.75 4.99 12.02
N SER A 122 2.48 6.14 12.63
CA SER A 122 2.04 6.20 14.03
C SER A 122 0.68 5.52 14.24
N TYR A 123 -0.21 5.56 13.25
CA TYR A 123 -1.46 4.80 13.29
C TYR A 123 -1.20 3.28 13.29
N ILE A 124 -0.35 2.77 12.40
CA ILE A 124 0.04 1.36 12.36
C ILE A 124 0.65 0.93 13.71
N GLU A 125 1.56 1.72 14.26
CA GLU A 125 2.16 1.48 15.58
C GLU A 125 1.09 1.41 16.68
N SER A 126 0.12 2.33 16.67
CA SER A 126 -0.98 2.36 17.64
C SER A 126 -1.93 1.17 17.52
N CYS A 127 -2.05 0.57 16.33
CA CYS A 127 -2.78 -0.67 16.11
C CYS A 127 -2.01 -1.91 16.61
N GLY A 128 -0.76 -1.77 17.07
CA GLY A 128 0.10 -2.90 17.43
C GLY A 128 0.87 -3.47 16.25
N GLY A 129 1.10 -2.68 15.20
CA GLY A 129 1.89 -3.06 14.03
C GLY A 129 1.07 -3.56 12.84
N TRP A 130 1.78 -3.88 11.75
CA TRP A 130 1.19 -4.27 10.46
C TRP A 130 0.30 -5.52 10.53
N GLU A 131 0.61 -6.46 11.42
CA GLU A 131 -0.16 -7.70 11.65
C GLU A 131 -1.54 -7.47 12.28
N ASN A 132 -1.74 -6.33 12.94
CA ASN A 132 -2.93 -6.00 13.72
C ASN A 132 -3.83 -4.94 13.05
N LEU A 133 -3.58 -4.59 11.78
CA LEU A 133 -4.33 -3.54 11.04
C LEU A 133 -5.82 -3.83 10.80
N ASP A 134 -6.31 -5.01 11.17
CA ASP A 134 -7.62 -5.55 10.81
C ASP A 134 -8.31 -6.24 12.00
N ASN A 135 -7.83 -5.97 13.23
CA ASN A 135 -8.33 -6.50 14.50
C ASN A 135 -9.03 -5.41 15.33
#